data_AF-A0A1D9GJZ7-F1
#
_entry.id   AF-A0A1D9GJZ7-F1
#
_cell.length_a   1.000
_cell.length_b   1.000
_cell.length_c   1.000
_cell.angle_alpha   90.00
_cell.angle_beta   90.00
_cell.angle_gamma   90.00
#
_symmetry.space_group_name_H-M   'P 1'
#
loop_
_entity.id
_entity.type
_entity.pdbx_description
1 polymer ?
#
loop_
_entity_poly.entity_id
_entity_poly.type
_entity_poly.pdbx_seq_one_letter_code
_entity_poly.pdbx_strand_id
1 'polypeptide(L)'
;MAFGGGALLSAVALVLVPYGIAKLDPLIASTCLLVGRHIFMMLDIYLLKRMTPASQLVAMLLDFIPESIAPGTAFAIGSTDALLLAVLITLQNIPEGFNTYRELNSSHNFGRKKIMTIFFLIAFLGPVSGASSYHWLQDQAIAIAVILLIASGGILYFKISPQE
;
A
#
# COMPACT_ATOMS: atom_id res chain seq x y z
N MET A 1 -4.02 -12.86 9.74
CA MET A 1 -3.74 -12.17 8.45
C MET A 1 -4.98 -11.99 7.54
N ALA A 2 -6.13 -12.63 7.78
CA ALA A 2 -7.31 -12.51 6.89
C ALA A 2 -8.00 -11.12 6.88
N PHE A 3 -8.01 -10.41 8.03
CA PHE A 3 -8.69 -9.11 8.14
C PHE A 3 -8.04 -8.02 7.26
N GLY A 4 -6.70 -7.90 7.31
CA GLY A 4 -5.97 -6.94 6.48
C GLY A 4 -6.09 -7.21 4.98
N GLY A 5 -6.00 -8.48 4.57
CA GLY A 5 -6.21 -8.88 3.18
C GLY A 5 -7.60 -8.50 2.64
N GLY A 6 -8.65 -8.74 3.42
CA GLY A 6 -10.02 -8.35 3.05
C GLY A 6 -10.23 -6.84 2.97
N ALA A 7 -9.65 -6.07 3.90
CA ALA A 7 -9.71 -4.61 3.89
C ALA A 7 -9.07 -4.00 2.63
N LEU A 8 -7.86 -4.45 2.24
CA LEU A 8 -7.23 -3.95 1.01
C LEU A 8 -7.92 -4.39 -0.26
N LEU A 9 -8.39 -5.65 -0.34
CA LEU A 9 -9.16 -6.10 -1.49
C LEU A 9 -10.43 -5.25 -1.67
N SER A 10 -11.08 -4.88 -0.55
CA SER A 10 -12.23 -3.98 -0.57
C SER A 10 -11.85 -2.58 -1.03
N ALA A 11 -10.72 -2.03 -0.56
CA ALA A 11 -10.22 -0.74 -0.99
C ALA A 11 -9.93 -0.70 -2.50
N VAL A 12 -9.26 -1.73 -3.01
CA VAL A 12 -8.95 -1.89 -4.44
C VAL A 12 -10.22 -1.92 -5.27
N ALA A 13 -11.20 -2.73 -4.85
CA ALA A 13 -12.44 -2.93 -5.58
C ALA A 13 -13.39 -1.73 -5.52
N LEU A 14 -13.47 -1.03 -4.37
CA LEU A 14 -14.46 0.03 -4.16
C LEU A 14 -13.95 1.42 -4.53
N VAL A 15 -12.64 1.66 -4.49
CA VAL A 15 -12.10 3.02 -4.67
C VAL A 15 -10.99 3.10 -5.70
N LEU A 16 -9.93 2.31 -5.57
CA LEU A 16 -8.74 2.52 -6.41
C LEU A 16 -9.02 2.18 -7.88
N VAL A 17 -9.57 0.99 -8.16
CA VAL A 17 -9.89 0.56 -9.53
C VAL A 17 -11.03 1.39 -10.12
N PRO A 18 -12.17 1.62 -9.43
CA PRO A 18 -13.24 2.48 -9.94
C PRO A 18 -12.78 3.89 -10.29
N TYR A 19 -11.91 4.50 -9.48
CA TYR A 19 -11.34 5.81 -9.80
C TYR A 19 -10.45 5.75 -11.05
N GLY A 20 -9.57 4.75 -11.13
CA GLY A 20 -8.63 4.60 -12.25
C GLY A 20 -9.33 4.43 -13.59
N ILE A 21 -10.33 3.54 -13.67
CA ILE A 21 -11.08 3.26 -14.90
C ILE A 21 -12.00 4.42 -15.29
N ALA A 22 -12.40 5.28 -14.35
CA ALA A 22 -13.19 6.48 -14.65
C ALA A 22 -12.37 7.59 -15.35
N LYS A 23 -11.04 7.49 -15.35
CA LYS A 23 -10.11 8.50 -15.89
C LYS A 23 -9.25 8.02 -17.05
N LEU A 24 -9.15 6.71 -17.25
CA LEU A 24 -8.30 6.09 -18.26
C LEU A 24 -9.14 5.21 -19.19
N ASP A 25 -8.67 5.05 -20.43
CA ASP A 25 -9.22 4.06 -21.34
C ASP A 25 -9.10 2.63 -20.74
N PRO A 26 -10.08 1.74 -20.92
CA PRO A 26 -10.05 0.40 -20.34
C PRO A 26 -8.80 -0.41 -20.69
N LEU A 27 -8.24 -0.23 -21.89
CA LEU A 27 -7.02 -0.91 -22.30
C LEU A 27 -5.84 -0.40 -21.48
N ILE A 28 -5.69 0.92 -21.37
CA ILE A 28 -4.63 1.55 -20.57
C ILE A 28 -4.77 1.13 -19.10
N ALA A 29 -5.97 1.18 -18.55
CA ALA A 29 -6.22 0.82 -17.18
C ALA A 29 -5.84 -0.65 -16.87
N SER A 30 -6.20 -1.56 -17.77
CA SER A 30 -5.84 -2.98 -17.68
C SER A 30 -4.32 -3.18 -17.76
N THR A 31 -3.63 -2.45 -18.65
CA THR A 31 -2.16 -2.52 -18.73
C THR A 31 -1.50 -2.00 -17.45
N CYS A 32 -1.99 -0.92 -16.85
CA CYS A 32 -1.48 -0.41 -15.59
C CYS A 32 -1.59 -1.45 -14.46
N LEU A 33 -2.73 -2.14 -14.34
CA LEU A 33 -2.91 -3.22 -13.38
C LEU A 33 -1.92 -4.37 -13.59
N LEU A 34 -1.74 -4.82 -14.83
CA LEU A 34 -0.83 -5.92 -15.17
C LEU A 34 0.64 -5.55 -14.91
N VAL A 35 1.03 -4.33 -15.29
CA VAL A 35 2.36 -3.77 -15.04
C VAL A 35 2.61 -3.68 -13.53
N GLY A 36 1.64 -3.15 -12.77
CA GLY A 36 1.71 -3.11 -11.32
C GLY A 36 1.96 -4.47 -10.70
N ARG A 37 1.16 -5.48 -11.07
CA ARG A 37 1.37 -6.86 -10.63
C ARG A 37 2.78 -7.36 -10.95
N HIS A 38 3.29 -7.11 -12.16
CA HIS A 38 4.63 -7.57 -12.57
C HIS A 38 5.76 -6.89 -11.79
N ILE A 39 5.67 -5.58 -11.57
CA ILE A 39 6.67 -4.82 -10.80
C ILE A 39 6.77 -5.37 -9.39
N PHE A 40 5.63 -5.52 -8.72
CA PHE A 40 5.57 -6.00 -7.35
C PHE A 40 6.00 -7.48 -7.23
N MET A 41 5.65 -8.32 -8.20
CA MET A 41 6.14 -9.70 -8.28
C MET A 41 7.66 -9.78 -8.42
N MET A 42 8.27 -8.99 -9.31
CA MET A 42 9.72 -8.93 -9.47
C MET A 42 10.41 -8.47 -8.18
N LEU A 43 9.82 -7.48 -7.52
CA LEU A 43 10.32 -6.94 -6.27
C LEU A 43 10.23 -7.95 -5.13
N ASP A 44 9.11 -8.65 -5.02
CA ASP A 44 8.91 -9.72 -4.04
C ASP A 44 9.92 -10.87 -4.24
N ILE A 45 10.08 -11.36 -5.47
CA ILE A 45 11.09 -12.38 -5.81
C ILE A 45 12.51 -11.91 -5.43
N TYR A 46 12.83 -10.64 -5.68
CA TYR A 46 14.12 -10.06 -5.32
C TYR A 46 14.32 -10.00 -3.81
N LEU A 47 13.29 -9.64 -3.06
CA LEU A 47 13.31 -9.55 -1.60
C LEU A 47 13.36 -10.94 -0.93
N LEU A 48 12.60 -11.91 -1.43
CA LEU A 48 12.61 -13.30 -0.96
C LEU A 48 13.99 -13.94 -1.10
N LYS A 49 14.68 -13.70 -2.22
CA LYS A 49 16.06 -14.18 -2.44
C LYS A 49 17.07 -13.67 -1.41
N ARG A 50 16.75 -12.60 -0.68
CA ARG A 50 17.65 -12.00 0.31
C ARG A 50 17.43 -12.57 1.73
N MET A 51 16.28 -13.20 2.02
CA MET A 51 15.94 -13.83 3.32
C MET A 51 16.40 -13.05 4.56
N THR A 52 16.24 -11.72 4.58
CA THR A 52 16.69 -10.90 5.72
C THR A 52 15.50 -10.30 6.46
N PRO A 53 15.59 -10.00 7.77
CA PRO A 53 14.55 -9.25 8.48
C PRO A 53 14.25 -7.88 7.83
N ALA A 54 15.22 -7.32 7.10
CA ALA A 54 15.04 -6.10 6.33
C ALA A 54 14.15 -6.30 5.09
N SER A 55 14.08 -7.50 4.49
CA SER A 55 13.21 -7.74 3.33
C SER A 55 11.73 -7.69 3.69
N GLN A 56 11.36 -8.10 4.90
CA GLN A 56 10.01 -7.93 5.44
C GLN A 56 9.66 -6.47 5.73
N LEU A 57 10.60 -5.70 6.27
CA LEU A 57 10.40 -4.26 6.46
C LEU A 57 10.20 -3.56 5.11
N VAL A 58 10.96 -3.95 4.08
CA VAL A 58 10.79 -3.40 2.73
C VAL A 58 9.46 -3.83 2.13
N ALA A 59 9.05 -5.09 2.28
CA ALA A 59 7.73 -5.55 1.83
C ALA A 59 6.59 -4.74 2.48
N MET A 60 6.65 -4.53 3.79
CA MET A 60 5.71 -3.67 4.50
C MET A 60 5.72 -2.23 3.99
N LEU A 61 6.89 -1.63 3.74
CA LEU A 61 7.00 -0.28 3.18
C LEU A 61 6.38 -0.18 1.78
N LEU A 62 6.51 -1.24 0.98
CA LEU A 62 5.93 -1.31 -0.36
C LEU A 62 4.42 -1.45 -0.34
N ASP A 63 3.84 -2.15 0.64
CA ASP A 63 2.39 -2.19 0.89
C ASP A 63 1.89 -0.83 1.41
N PHE A 64 2.71 -0.16 2.24
CA PHE A 64 2.35 1.12 2.86
C PHE A 64 2.21 2.28 1.87
N ILE A 65 2.91 2.25 0.74
CA ILE A 65 2.83 3.31 -0.30
C ILE A 65 1.42 3.34 -0.94
N PRO A 66 0.91 2.24 -1.55
CA PRO A 66 -0.48 2.10 -1.98
C PRO A 66 -1.49 2.47 -0.90
N GLU A 67 -1.30 1.96 0.33
CA GLU A 67 -2.20 2.18 1.46
C GLU A 67 -2.24 3.65 1.88
N SER A 68 -1.15 4.40 1.74
CA SER A 68 -1.11 5.81 2.11
C SER A 68 -1.71 6.72 1.05
N ILE A 69 -1.55 6.37 -0.24
CA ILE A 69 -2.07 7.15 -1.37
C ILE A 69 -3.59 7.01 -1.48
N ALA A 70 -4.15 5.84 -1.17
CA ALA A 70 -5.57 5.55 -1.36
C ALA A 70 -6.51 6.44 -0.53
N PRO A 71 -6.39 6.56 0.81
CA PRO A 71 -7.20 7.49 1.60
C PRO A 71 -6.95 8.93 1.22
N GLY A 72 -5.69 9.33 1.00
CA GLY A 72 -5.34 10.70 0.61
C GLY A 72 -6.03 11.13 -0.69
N THR A 73 -6.03 10.24 -1.68
CA THR A 73 -6.74 10.47 -2.95
C THR A 73 -8.25 10.49 -2.73
N ALA A 74 -8.80 9.53 -1.98
CA ALA A 74 -10.23 9.45 -1.71
C ALA A 74 -10.76 10.73 -1.01
N PHE A 75 -10.00 11.27 -0.07
CA PHE A 75 -10.32 12.55 0.57
C PHE A 75 -10.20 13.73 -0.40
N ALA A 76 -9.13 13.78 -1.21
CA ALA A 76 -8.91 14.88 -2.17
C ALA A 76 -10.02 14.98 -3.23
N ILE A 77 -10.64 13.86 -3.62
CA ILE A 77 -11.70 13.82 -4.62
C ILE A 77 -13.12 13.87 -4.02
N GLY A 78 -13.23 14.01 -2.69
CA GLY A 78 -14.51 14.05 -1.99
C GLY A 78 -15.30 12.74 -2.04
N SER A 79 -14.62 11.59 -2.12
CA SER A 79 -15.29 10.28 -2.09
C SER A 79 -16.03 10.08 -0.77
N THR A 80 -17.26 9.58 -0.84
CA THR A 80 -18.04 9.17 0.34
C THR A 80 -17.36 8.05 1.14
N ASP A 81 -16.49 7.28 0.49
CA ASP A 81 -15.82 6.13 1.07
C ASP A 81 -14.45 6.47 1.67
N ALA A 82 -14.02 7.73 1.60
CA ALA A 82 -12.71 8.17 2.10
C ALA A 82 -12.52 7.89 3.60
N LEU A 83 -13.55 8.16 4.41
CA LEU A 83 -13.52 7.88 5.84
C LEU A 83 -13.47 6.37 6.12
N LEU A 84 -14.26 5.58 5.38
CA LEU A 84 -14.29 4.13 5.51
C LEU A 84 -12.92 3.53 5.17
N LEU A 85 -12.31 3.96 4.06
CA LEU A 85 -10.96 3.56 3.66
C LEU A 85 -9.92 3.88 4.72
N ALA A 86 -9.93 5.11 5.25
CA ALA A 86 -8.99 5.54 6.27
C ALA A 86 -9.11 4.67 7.54
N VAL A 87 -10.34 4.36 7.95
CA VAL A 87 -10.59 3.47 9.09
C VAL A 87 -10.10 2.06 8.81
N LEU A 88 -10.41 1.49 7.64
CA LEU A 88 -9.99 0.14 7.26
C LEU A 88 -8.46 0.00 7.21
N ILE A 89 -7.77 0.97 6.60
CA ILE A 89 -6.30 0.98 6.51
C ILE A 89 -5.67 1.17 7.90
N THR A 90 -6.25 2.03 8.75
CA THR A 90 -5.78 2.19 10.13
C THR A 90 -5.94 0.89 10.92
N LEU A 91 -7.10 0.25 10.82
CA LEU A 91 -7.40 -1.00 11.52
C LEU A 91 -6.54 -2.17 11.03
N GLN A 92 -6.13 -2.17 9.77
CA GLN A 92 -5.19 -3.16 9.22
C GLN A 92 -3.74 -2.91 9.67
N ASN A 93 -3.30 -1.65 9.68
CA ASN A 93 -1.92 -1.32 10.00
C ASN A 93 -1.53 -1.66 11.44
N ILE A 94 -2.51 -1.74 12.36
CA ILE A 94 -2.28 -2.16 13.76
C ILE A 94 -1.80 -3.64 13.86
N PRO A 95 -2.57 -4.65 13.41
CA PRO A 95 -2.14 -6.05 13.49
C PRO A 95 -0.90 -6.34 12.63
N GLU A 96 -0.77 -5.70 11.47
CA GLU A 96 0.37 -5.85 10.57
C GLU A 96 1.65 -5.28 11.20
N GLY A 97 1.56 -4.06 11.76
CA GLY A 97 2.64 -3.45 12.51
C GLY A 97 3.08 -4.27 13.72
N PHE A 98 2.12 -4.84 14.47
CA PHE A 98 2.46 -5.71 15.60
C PHE A 98 3.19 -6.98 15.15
N ASN A 99 2.79 -7.60 14.03
CA ASN A 99 3.46 -8.79 13.52
C ASN A 99 4.91 -8.49 13.13
N THR A 100 5.15 -7.43 12.36
CA THR A 100 6.50 -7.03 11.95
C THR A 100 7.36 -6.60 13.13
N TYR A 101 6.78 -5.94 14.15
CA TYR A 101 7.50 -5.64 15.38
C TYR A 101 8.00 -6.91 16.08
N ARG A 102 7.13 -7.92 16.23
CA ARG A 102 7.50 -9.20 16.87
C ARG A 102 8.64 -9.90 16.13
N GLU A 103 8.62 -9.84 14.80
CA GLU A 103 9.59 -10.51 13.92
C GLU A 103 10.93 -9.77 13.83
N LEU A 104 10.91 -8.44 13.82
CA LEU A 104 12.12 -7.64 13.96
C LEU A 104 12.74 -7.79 15.35
N ASN A 105 11.92 -7.86 16.40
CA ASN A 105 12.39 -8.01 17.78
C ASN A 105 12.91 -9.42 18.10
N SER A 106 12.55 -10.45 17.33
CA SER A 106 13.16 -11.79 17.43
C SER A 106 14.51 -11.88 16.71
N SER A 107 14.85 -10.91 15.85
CA SER A 107 16.12 -10.85 15.14
C SER A 107 17.21 -10.19 15.99
N HIS A 108 18.40 -10.81 16.04
CA HIS A 108 19.51 -10.40 16.91
C HIS A 108 20.07 -8.97 16.64
N ASN A 109 19.72 -8.37 15.50
CA ASN A 109 20.27 -7.09 15.00
C ASN A 109 19.39 -5.86 15.28
N PHE A 110 18.17 -6.01 15.81
CA PHE A 110 17.24 -4.90 16.02
C PHE A 110 16.83 -4.75 17.49
N GLY A 111 17.31 -3.68 18.14
CA GLY A 111 16.86 -3.32 19.48
C GLY A 111 15.49 -2.65 19.48
N ARG A 112 14.71 -2.89 20.54
CA ARG A 112 13.34 -2.34 20.77
C ARG A 112 13.18 -0.86 20.40
N LYS A 113 14.11 -0.01 20.89
CA LYS A 113 14.09 1.44 20.63
C LYS A 113 14.22 1.76 19.13
N LYS A 114 15.10 1.05 18.42
CA LYS A 114 15.32 1.23 16.98
C LYS A 114 14.06 0.89 16.18
N ILE A 115 13.40 -0.22 16.54
CA ILE A 115 12.15 -0.64 15.88
C ILE A 115 11.04 0.41 16.09
N MET A 116 10.86 0.89 17.33
CA MET A 116 9.88 1.94 17.63
C MET A 116 10.17 3.25 16.90
N THR A 117 11.44 3.66 16.79
CA THR A 117 11.82 4.84 16.00
C THR A 117 11.49 4.67 14.52
N ILE A 118 11.78 3.50 13.93
CA ILE A 118 11.46 3.21 12.53
C ILE A 118 9.94 3.30 12.31
N PHE A 119 9.14 2.65 13.16
CA PHE A 119 7.69 2.64 13.03
C PHE A 119 7.08 4.04 13.17
N PHE A 120 7.59 4.83 14.13
CA PHE A 120 7.18 6.22 14.28
C PHE A 120 7.48 7.05 13.03
N LEU A 121 8.65 6.88 12.41
CA LEU A 121 9.00 7.58 11.17
C LEU A 121 8.11 7.15 9.99
N ILE A 122 7.82 5.85 9.87
CA ILE A 122 6.93 5.32 8.81
C ILE A 122 5.50 5.83 8.99
N ALA A 123 5.01 5.97 10.21
CA ALA A 123 3.68 6.52 10.48
C ALA A 123 3.51 7.95 9.94
N PHE A 124 4.59 8.74 9.88
CA PHE A 124 4.56 10.09 9.28
C PHE A 124 4.56 10.07 7.74
N LEU A 125 5.01 8.98 7.11
CA LEU A 125 4.98 8.86 5.64
C LEU A 125 3.55 8.92 5.10
N GLY A 126 2.57 8.41 5.84
CA GLY A 126 1.15 8.41 5.45
C GLY A 126 0.57 9.83 5.35
N PRO A 127 0.55 10.62 6.43
CA PRO A 127 0.13 12.02 6.40
C PRO A 127 0.92 12.87 5.40
N VAL A 128 2.24 12.67 5.30
CA VAL A 128 3.08 13.42 4.35
C VAL A 128 2.74 13.07 2.90
N SER A 129 2.55 11.79 2.58
CA SER A 129 2.15 11.36 1.23
C SER A 129 0.72 11.81 0.90
N GLY A 130 -0.23 11.76 1.84
CA GLY A 130 -1.57 12.30 1.65
C GLY A 130 -1.58 13.82 1.43
N ALA A 131 -0.84 14.58 2.24
CA ALA A 131 -0.74 16.03 2.11
C ALA A 131 0.02 16.46 0.84
N SER A 132 1.09 15.76 0.47
CA SER A 132 1.80 16.01 -0.79
C SER A 132 0.96 15.64 -2.01
N SER A 133 0.13 14.59 -1.94
CA SER A 133 -0.83 14.25 -2.99
C SER A 133 -1.85 15.37 -3.20
N TYR A 134 -2.36 15.97 -2.11
CA TYR A 134 -3.25 17.12 -2.17
C TYR A 134 -2.57 18.33 -2.86
N HIS A 135 -1.32 18.66 -2.52
CA HIS A 135 -0.66 19.85 -3.07
C HIS A 135 -0.06 19.69 -4.48
N TRP A 136 0.41 18.50 -4.85
CA TRP A 136 1.10 18.27 -6.14
C TRP A 136 0.25 17.59 -7.20
N LEU A 137 -0.71 16.74 -6.80
CA LEU A 137 -1.48 15.93 -7.75
C LEU A 137 -2.92 16.43 -7.96
N GLN A 138 -3.37 17.49 -7.27
CA GLN A 138 -4.73 18.02 -7.41
C GLN A 138 -5.15 18.26 -8.88
N ASP A 139 -4.20 18.67 -9.73
CA ASP A 139 -4.45 19.00 -11.14
C ASP A 139 -4.09 17.85 -12.10
N GLN A 140 -3.62 16.70 -11.60
CA GLN A 140 -3.10 15.59 -12.39
C GLN A 140 -3.91 14.29 -12.19
N ALA A 141 -5.22 14.35 -12.44
CA ALA A 141 -6.13 13.22 -12.29
C ALA A 141 -5.69 11.95 -13.06
N ILE A 142 -5.07 12.13 -14.24
CA ILE A 142 -4.53 11.00 -15.04
C ILE A 142 -3.35 10.34 -14.32
N ALA A 143 -2.42 11.13 -13.77
CA ALA A 143 -1.27 10.59 -13.04
C ALA A 143 -1.70 9.83 -11.79
N ILE A 144 -2.67 10.38 -11.04
CA ILE A 144 -3.29 9.71 -9.89
C ILE A 144 -3.89 8.37 -10.33
N ALA A 145 -4.69 8.36 -11.41
CA ALA A 145 -5.33 7.15 -11.91
C ALA A 145 -4.32 6.06 -12.28
N VAL A 146 -3.22 6.42 -12.95
CA VAL A 146 -2.14 5.48 -13.30
C VAL A 146 -1.48 4.93 -12.03
N ILE A 147 -1.14 5.78 -11.06
CA ILE A 147 -0.51 5.37 -9.79
C ILE A 147 -1.44 4.41 -9.04
N LEU A 148 -2.72 4.73 -8.91
CA LEU A 148 -3.70 3.90 -8.21
C LEU A 148 -3.89 2.54 -8.86
N LEU A 149 -3.89 2.45 -10.20
CA LEU A 149 -4.04 1.18 -10.90
C LEU A 149 -2.78 0.32 -10.83
N ILE A 150 -1.58 0.93 -10.94
CA ILE A 150 -0.31 0.23 -10.72
C ILE A 150 -0.26 -0.30 -9.28
N ALA A 151 -0.61 0.53 -8.30
CA ALA A 151 -0.66 0.17 -6.88
C ALA A 151 -1.68 -0.96 -6.61
N SER A 152 -2.86 -0.89 -7.23
CA SER A 152 -3.88 -1.93 -7.15
C SER A 152 -3.38 -3.28 -7.68
N GLY A 153 -2.63 -3.28 -8.78
CA GLY A 153 -2.01 -4.48 -9.33
C GLY A 153 -1.00 -5.11 -8.35
N GLY A 154 -0.24 -4.27 -7.65
CA GLY A 154 0.68 -4.69 -6.60
C GLY A 154 -0.01 -5.29 -5.36
N ILE A 155 -1.04 -4.63 -4.85
CA ILE A 155 -1.86 -5.13 -3.72
C ILE A 155 -2.48 -6.49 -4.08
N LEU A 156 -3.05 -6.61 -5.27
CA LEU A 156 -3.65 -7.85 -5.75
C LEU A 156 -2.62 -8.98 -5.85
N TYR A 157 -1.37 -8.67 -6.25
CA TYR A 157 -0.30 -9.66 -6.21
C TYR A 157 -0.09 -10.18 -4.79
N PHE A 158 0.24 -9.31 -3.83
CA PHE A 158 0.63 -9.72 -2.49
C PHE A 158 -0.46 -10.44 -1.70
N LYS A 159 -1.74 -10.07 -1.88
CA LYS A 159 -2.83 -10.67 -1.11
C LYS A 159 -3.41 -11.93 -1.75
N ILE A 160 -3.11 -12.20 -3.03
CA ILE A 160 -3.57 -13.41 -3.74
C ILE A 160 -2.43 -14.42 -3.93
N SER A 161 -1.17 -13.99 -4.00
CA SER A 161 -0.04 -14.89 -4.13
C SER A 161 0.09 -15.76 -2.87
N PRO A 162 0.22 -17.09 -3.01
CA PRO A 162 0.57 -17.94 -1.89
C PRO A 162 1.95 -17.50 -1.37
N GLN A 163 2.00 -16.96 -0.16
CA GLN A 163 3.26 -16.86 0.57
C GLN A 163 3.49 -18.22 1.22
N GLU A 164 4.10 -19.12 0.47
CA GLU A 164 4.63 -20.39 1.00
C GLU A 164 5.89 -20.16 1.84
#